data_AF-A0A845RD48-F1
#
_entry.id   AF-A0A845RD48-F1
#
_cell.length_a   1.000
_cell.length_b   1.000
_cell.length_c   1.000
_cell.angle_alpha   90.00
_cell.angle_beta   90.00
_cell.angle_gamma   90.00
#
_symmetry.space_group_name_H-M   'P 1'
#
loop_
_entity.id
_entity.type
_entity.pdbx_description
1 polymer ?
#
loop_
_entity_poly.entity_id
_entity_poly.type
_entity_poly.pdbx_seq_one_letter_code
_entity_poly.pdbx_strand_id
1 'polypeptide(L)'
;MAKPYKTITLRLNTGQYAHLCKQAEASGLKMEPLLRQLIMGVNLRPRPPDTYAALLRELNAIGTNINQIAHNTNARKEAGQTDIDEAMRLVRQTYRLVKETL
;
A
#
# COMPACT_ATOMS: atom_id res chain seq x y z
N MET A 1 -18.44 -35.50 -2.06
CA MET A 1 -18.13 -34.50 -1.02
C MET A 1 -19.03 -33.29 -1.21
N ALA A 2 -19.70 -32.82 -0.17
CA ALA A 2 -20.55 -31.63 -0.27
C ALA A 2 -19.68 -30.38 -0.50
N LYS A 3 -20.11 -29.47 -1.38
CA LYS A 3 -19.42 -28.19 -1.56
C LYS A 3 -19.40 -27.42 -0.22
N PRO A 4 -18.26 -26.84 0.17
CA PRO A 4 -18.13 -26.14 1.46
C PRO A 4 -18.82 -24.77 1.48
N TYR A 5 -19.53 -24.39 0.41
CA TYR A 5 -20.18 -23.09 0.27
C TYR A 5 -21.63 -23.23 -0.18
N LYS A 6 -22.46 -22.27 0.24
CA LYS A 6 -23.84 -22.10 -0.20
C LYS A 6 -23.92 -20.92 -1.17
N THR A 7 -24.69 -21.07 -2.24
CA THR A 7 -24.94 -20.00 -3.23
C THR A 7 -26.26 -19.33 -2.90
N ILE A 8 -26.27 -17.99 -2.92
CA ILE A 8 -27.48 -17.17 -2.77
C ILE A 8 -27.67 -16.30 -4.01
N THR A 9 -28.92 -16.04 -4.38
CA THR A 9 -29.27 -15.09 -5.44
C THR A 9 -29.73 -13.79 -4.80
N LEU A 10 -29.12 -12.67 -5.17
CA LEU A 10 -29.47 -11.34 -4.68
C LEU A 10 -30.15 -10.54 -5.80
N ARG A 11 -31.40 -10.10 -5.55
CA ARG A 11 -32.12 -9.20 -6.44
C ARG A 11 -32.00 -7.78 -5.93
N LEU A 12 -31.52 -6.87 -6.78
CA LEU A 12 -31.32 -5.46 -6.45
C LEU A 12 -32.14 -4.60 -7.42
N ASN A 13 -32.64 -3.47 -6.91
CA ASN A 13 -33.11 -2.42 -7.80
C ASN A 13 -31.91 -1.69 -8.44
N THR A 14 -32.17 -0.86 -9.45
CA THR A 14 -31.13 -0.15 -10.19
C THR A 14 -30.23 0.70 -9.31
N GLY A 15 -30.79 1.41 -8.32
CA GLY A 15 -30.02 2.27 -7.41
C GLY A 15 -29.11 1.47 -6.48
N GLN A 16 -29.60 0.36 -5.93
CA GLN A 16 -28.82 -0.55 -5.08
C GLN A 16 -27.68 -1.20 -5.86
N TYR A 17 -27.94 -1.64 -7.09
CA TYR A 17 -26.90 -2.21 -7.95
C TYR A 17 -25.82 -1.18 -8.30
N ALA A 18 -26.23 0.03 -8.70
CA ALA A 18 -25.29 1.11 -8.99
C ALA A 18 -24.45 1.50 -7.77
N HIS A 19 -25.04 1.53 -6.58
CA HIS A 19 -24.31 1.78 -5.35
C HIS A 19 -23.26 0.70 -5.07
N LEU A 20 -23.63 -0.57 -5.23
CA LEU A 20 -22.74 -1.70 -5.01
C LEU A 20 -21.56 -1.69 -6.02
N CYS A 21 -21.82 -1.35 -7.28
CA CYS A 21 -20.76 -1.18 -8.29
C CYS A 21 -19.79 -0.04 -7.92
N LYS A 22 -20.30 1.12 -7.50
CA LYS A 22 -19.44 2.23 -7.03
C LYS A 22 -18.57 1.83 -5.84
N GLN A 23 -19.11 1.05 -4.90
CA GLN A 23 -18.34 0.53 -3.76
C GLN A 23 -17.27 -0.47 -4.19
N ALA A 24 -17.56 -1.33 -5.17
CA ALA A 24 -16.58 -2.27 -5.73
C ALA A 24 -15.42 -1.52 -6.38
N GLU A 25 -15.71 -0.50 -7.19
CA GLU A 25 -14.70 0.36 -7.83
C GLU A 25 -13.85 1.09 -6.79
N ALA A 26 -14.48 1.75 -5.80
CA ALA A 26 -13.77 2.52 -4.78
C ALA A 26 -12.89 1.66 -3.86
N SER A 27 -13.31 0.43 -3.55
CA SER A 27 -12.53 -0.51 -2.74
C SER A 27 -11.48 -1.28 -3.56
N GLY A 28 -11.59 -1.29 -4.89
CA GLY A 28 -10.78 -2.14 -5.77
C GLY A 28 -11.09 -3.63 -5.65
N LEU A 29 -12.23 -4.02 -5.06
CA LEU A 29 -12.63 -5.40 -4.86
C LEU A 29 -13.62 -5.86 -5.92
N LYS A 30 -13.58 -7.17 -6.23
CA LYS A 30 -14.66 -7.83 -6.98
C LYS A 30 -15.93 -7.93 -6.13
N MET A 31 -17.08 -8.16 -6.78
CA MET A 31 -18.39 -8.17 -6.13
C MET A 31 -18.51 -9.15 -4.97
N GLU A 32 -18.00 -10.38 -5.13
CA GLU A 32 -18.06 -11.41 -4.09
C GLU A 32 -17.26 -11.07 -2.83
N PRO A 33 -15.96 -10.72 -2.89
CA PRO A 33 -15.21 -10.33 -1.69
C PRO A 33 -15.77 -9.05 -1.05
N LEU A 34 -16.28 -8.09 -1.83
CA LEU A 34 -16.98 -6.92 -1.30
C LEU A 34 -18.20 -7.33 -0.46
N LEU A 35 -19.09 -8.15 -1.02
CA LEU A 35 -20.29 -8.62 -0.33
C LEU A 35 -19.94 -9.42 0.95
N ARG A 36 -18.89 -10.25 0.91
CA ARG A 36 -18.41 -10.97 2.10
C ARG A 36 -17.96 -9.99 3.20
N GLN A 37 -17.22 -8.94 2.87
CA GLN A 37 -16.79 -7.93 3.84
C GLN A 37 -17.96 -7.13 4.41
N LEU A 38 -18.92 -6.74 3.56
CA LEU A 38 -20.15 -6.06 3.98
C LEU A 38 -20.99 -6.92 4.93
N ILE A 39 -21.14 -8.22 4.64
CA ILE A 39 -21.86 -9.17 5.52
C ILE A 39 -21.15 -9.31 6.87
N MET A 40 -19.82 -9.31 6.89
CA MET A 40 -19.02 -9.40 8.12
C MET A 40 -18.95 -8.08 8.91
N GLY A 41 -19.56 -6.99 8.42
CA GLY A 41 -19.51 -5.67 9.07
C GLY A 41 -18.12 -5.02 9.04
N VAL A 42 -17.25 -5.40 8.11
CA VAL A 42 -15.91 -4.83 8.00
C VAL A 42 -16.00 -3.45 7.35
N ASN A 43 -15.43 -2.42 7.99
CA ASN A 43 -15.27 -1.10 7.40
C ASN A 43 -14.37 -1.17 6.17
N LEU A 44 -14.99 -1.04 4.98
CA LEU A 44 -14.28 -0.96 3.71
C LEU A 44 -13.43 0.31 3.68
N ARG A 45 -12.11 0.15 3.63
CA ARG A 45 -11.21 1.28 3.38
C ARG A 45 -11.11 1.49 1.87
N PRO A 46 -11.22 2.74 1.38
CA PRO A 46 -11.00 3.01 -0.03
C PRO A 46 -9.59 2.55 -0.43
N ARG A 47 -9.44 2.15 -1.69
CA ARG A 47 -8.13 1.84 -2.23
C ARG A 47 -7.22 3.07 -2.02
N PRO A 48 -6.00 2.90 -1.49
CA PRO A 48 -5.05 4.00 -1.37
C PRO A 48 -4.83 4.65 -2.75
N PRO A 49 -4.81 5.99 -2.86
CA PRO A 49 -4.52 6.68 -4.10
C PRO A 49 -3.22 6.17 -4.74
N ASP A 50 -3.15 6.10 -6.07
CA ASP A 50 -1.96 5.58 -6.77
C ASP A 50 -0.68 6.39 -6.47
N THR A 51 -0.83 7.64 -6.00
CA THR A 51 0.27 8.47 -5.46
C THR A 51 1.02 7.80 -4.31
N TYR A 52 0.34 7.01 -3.46
CA TYR A 52 0.99 6.25 -2.40
C TYR A 52 1.90 5.15 -2.94
N ALA A 53 1.53 4.50 -4.05
CA ALA A 53 2.36 3.47 -4.66
C ALA A 53 3.61 4.07 -5.32
N ALA A 54 3.51 5.29 -5.85
CA ALA A 54 4.68 6.05 -6.34
C ALA A 54 5.61 6.44 -5.17
N LEU A 55 5.04 7.01 -4.10
CA LEU A 55 5.77 7.36 -2.89
C LEU A 55 6.53 6.16 -2.30
N LEU A 56 5.86 5.00 -2.18
CA LEU A 56 6.50 3.78 -1.68
C LEU A 56 7.65 3.29 -2.56
N ARG A 57 7.57 3.45 -3.88
CA ARG A 57 8.70 3.10 -4.77
C ARG A 57 9.89 4.01 -4.55
N GLU A 58 9.66 5.31 -4.44
CA GLU A 58 10.74 6.27 -4.19
C GLU A 58 11.38 6.08 -2.82
N LEU A 59 10.58 5.82 -1.78
CA LEU A 59 11.07 5.48 -0.46
C LEU A 59 11.90 4.18 -0.46
N ASN A 60 11.46 3.16 -1.21
CA ASN A 60 12.22 1.92 -1.36
C ASN A 60 13.59 2.17 -2.01
N ALA A 61 13.66 2.98 -3.07
CA ALA A 61 14.92 3.30 -3.73
C ALA A 61 15.90 4.00 -2.76
N ILE A 62 15.41 4.94 -1.94
CA ILE A 62 16.23 5.60 -0.91
C ILE A 62 16.69 4.60 0.16
N GLY A 63 15.79 3.74 0.63
CA GLY A 63 16.11 2.70 1.61
C GLY A 63 17.16 1.71 1.11
N THR A 64 17.09 1.30 -0.16
CA THR A 64 18.10 0.45 -0.80
C THR A 64 19.48 1.11 -0.78
N ASN A 65 19.56 2.41 -1.10
CA ASN A 65 20.83 3.14 -1.06
C ASN A 65 21.43 3.21 0.34
N ILE A 66 20.60 3.47 1.37
CA ILE A 66 21.04 3.47 2.77
C ILE A 66 21.55 2.07 3.18
N ASN A 67 20.83 1.01 2.80
CA ASN A 67 21.27 -0.37 3.06
C ASN A 67 22.61 -0.69 2.39
N GLN A 68 22.86 -0.17 1.18
CA GLN A 68 24.13 -0.36 0.49
C GLN A 68 25.28 0.34 1.22
N ILE A 69 25.06 1.56 1.71
CA ILE A 69 26.05 2.29 2.53
C ILE A 69 26.36 1.47 3.79
N ALA A 70 25.33 1.05 4.53
CA ALA A 70 25.51 0.23 5.73
C ALA A 70 26.25 -1.08 5.45
N HIS A 71 25.95 -1.75 4.33
CA HIS A 71 26.64 -2.97 3.94
C HIS A 71 28.12 -2.73 3.61
N ASN A 72 28.43 -1.67 2.86
CA ASN A 72 29.78 -1.29 2.49
C ASN A 72 30.62 -0.90 3.72
N THR A 73 30.04 -0.10 4.61
CA THR A 73 30.63 0.30 5.89
C THR A 73 30.89 -0.91 6.79
N ASN A 74 29.93 -1.83 6.91
CA ASN A 74 30.10 -3.06 7.68
C ASN A 74 31.19 -3.97 7.10
N ALA A 75 31.29 -4.08 5.77
CA ALA A 75 32.35 -4.84 5.11
C ALA A 75 33.75 -4.24 5.36
N ARG A 76 33.85 -2.90 5.44
CA ARG A 76 35.09 -2.18 5.73
C ARG A 76 35.44 -2.14 7.23
N LYS A 77 34.49 -2.50 8.11
CA LYS A 77 34.55 -2.34 9.57
C LYS A 77 34.81 -0.91 10.04
N GLU A 78 34.61 0.07 9.17
CA GLU A 78 34.87 1.47 9.40
C GLU A 78 33.82 2.29 8.63
N ALA A 79 33.22 3.26 9.32
CA ALA A 79 32.31 4.23 8.72
C ALA A 79 33.08 5.52 8.47
N GLY A 80 33.29 5.85 7.19
CA GLY A 80 33.88 7.15 6.85
C GLY A 80 32.87 8.28 7.08
N GLN A 81 33.36 9.50 7.32
CA GLN A 81 32.50 10.68 7.43
C GLN A 81 31.62 10.86 6.18
N THR A 82 32.14 10.52 4.99
CA THR A 82 31.41 10.57 3.73
C THR A 82 30.20 9.62 3.70
N ASP A 83 30.33 8.41 4.26
CA ASP A 83 29.24 7.43 4.34
C ASP A 83 28.10 7.94 5.23
N ILE A 84 28.47 8.57 6.36
CA ILE A 84 27.54 9.17 7.32
C ILE A 84 26.82 10.36 6.69
N ASP A 85 27.55 11.24 6.00
CA ASP A 85 26.99 12.43 5.36
C ASP A 85 26.01 12.05 4.24
N GLU A 86 26.34 11.02 3.46
CA GLU A 86 25.47 10.51 2.39
C GLU A 86 24.21 9.83 2.95
N ALA A 87 24.33 8.99 3.99
CA ALA A 87 23.17 8.43 4.67
C ALA A 87 22.26 9.52 5.25
N MET A 88 22.83 10.56 5.86
CA MET A 88 22.08 11.70 6.40
C MET A 88 21.39 12.52 5.29
N ARG A 89 22.02 12.66 4.11
CA ARG A 89 21.40 13.28 2.94
C ARG A 89 20.16 12.50 2.48
N LEU A 90 20.26 11.17 2.41
CA LEU A 90 19.16 10.28 2.01
C LEU A 90 18.00 10.32 3.02
N VAL A 91 18.28 10.32 4.32
CA VAL A 91 17.25 10.47 5.37
C VAL A 91 16.51 11.81 5.24
N ARG A 92 17.23 12.91 4.98
CA ARG A 92 16.62 14.23 4.75
C ARG A 92 15.80 14.30 3.46
N GLN A 93 16.17 13.50 2.44
CA GLN A 93 15.39 13.39 1.21
C GLN A 93 14.08 12.63 1.47
N THR A 94 14.13 11.52 2.19
CA THR A 94 12.95 10.76 2.64
C THR A 94 11.97 11.65 3.42
N TYR A 95 12.47 12.43 4.39
CA TYR A 95 11.62 13.31 5.19
C TYR A 95 10.89 14.37 4.33
N ARG A 96 11.60 14.97 3.35
CA ARG A 96 10.99 15.94 2.42
C ARG A 96 9.92 15.28 1.56
N LEU A 97 10.22 14.12 0.99
CA LEU A 97 9.31 13.41 0.11
C LEU A 97 8.00 13.04 0.82
N VAL A 98 8.09 12.55 2.07
CA VAL A 98 6.91 12.25 2.89
C VAL A 98 6.13 13.52 3.23
N LYS A 99 6.82 14.62 3.56
CA LYS A 99 6.18 15.90 3.92
C LYS A 99 5.50 16.58 2.73
N GLU A 100 6.01 16.43 1.52
CA GLU A 100 5.44 17.04 0.31
C GLU A 100 4.26 16.23 -0.25
N THR A 101 4.14 14.96 0.13
CA THR A 101 3.08 14.05 -0.37
C THR A 101 1.89 13.92 0.59
N LEU A 102 2.04 14.32 1.87
CA LEU A 102 1.00 14.30 2.92
C LEU A 102 0.48 15.72 3.20
#